data_AF-A0A7C9VPS5-F1
#
_entry.id   AF-A0A7C9VPS5-F1
#
_cell.length_a   1.000
_cell.length_b   1.000
_cell.length_c   1.000
_cell.angle_alpha   90.00
_cell.angle_beta   90.00
_cell.angle_gamma   90.00
#
_symmetry.space_group_name_H-M   'P 1'
#
loop_
_entity.id
_entity.type
_entity.pdbx_description
1 polymer ?
#
loop_
_entity_poly.entity_id
_entity_poly.type
_entity_poly.pdbx_seq_one_letter_code
_entity_poly.pdbx_strand_id
1 'polypeptide(L)' 'MTWSRAEQVKTLSEAHDVLSKLLPNPKSKPEVLKDYYLRSAAIYARVAETDRSHHHEAIYWANREREKGEAIKLRKS' A
#
# COMPACT_ATOMS: atom_id res chain seq x y z
N MET A 1 12.60 -4.30 -6.20
CA MET A 1 11.71 -3.13 -6.34
C MET A 1 11.96 -2.18 -5.17
N THR A 2 11.73 -0.87 -5.31
CA THR A 2 12.00 0.12 -4.24
C THR A 2 10.79 1.00 -3.95
N TRP A 3 10.70 1.53 -2.72
CA TRP A 3 9.65 2.48 -2.33
C TRP A 3 9.70 3.77 -3.16
N SER A 4 10.89 4.24 -3.53
CA SER A 4 11.02 5.41 -4.41
C SER A 4 10.36 5.21 -5.78
N ARG A 5 10.32 3.97 -6.29
CA ARG A 5 9.59 3.66 -7.53
C ARG A 5 8.08 3.60 -7.30
N ALA A 6 7.64 3.12 -6.13
CA ALA A 6 6.23 3.15 -5.73
C ALA A 6 5.72 4.60 -5.64
N GLU A 7 6.52 5.51 -5.10
CA GLU A 7 6.23 6.95 -5.03
C GLU A 7 6.21 7.66 -6.38
N GLN A 8 6.46 6.97 -7.50
CA GLN A 8 6.42 7.55 -8.85
C GLN A 8 5.29 6.99 -9.72
N VAL A 9 4.56 5.98 -9.24
CA VAL A 9 3.46 5.39 -10.01
C VAL A 9 2.33 6.40 -10.17
N LYS A 10 1.66 6.34 -11.33
CA LYS A 10 0.56 7.23 -11.69
C LYS A 10 -0.73 6.47 -11.99
N THR A 11 -0.64 5.18 -12.27
CA THR A 11 -1.78 4.32 -12.60
C THR A 11 -1.99 3.23 -11.56
N LEU A 12 -3.23 2.72 -11.48
CA LEU A 12 -3.53 1.60 -10.59
C LEU A 12 -2.73 0.34 -10.95
N SER A 13 -2.57 0.06 -12.25
CA SER A 13 -1.81 -1.10 -12.73
C SER A 13 -0.33 -1.04 -12.33
N GLU A 14 0.31 0.13 -12.45
CA GLU A 14 1.69 0.31 -11.97
C GLU A 14 1.77 0.11 -10.45
N ALA A 15 0.81 0.64 -9.68
CA ALA A 15 0.78 0.45 -8.23
C ALA A 15 0.71 -1.05 -7.86
N HIS A 16 -0.13 -1.84 -8.53
CA HIS A 16 -0.20 -3.28 -8.32
C HIS A 16 1.13 -3.99 -8.65
N ASP A 17 1.74 -3.66 -9.79
CA ASP A 17 3.01 -4.26 -10.19
C ASP A 17 4.13 -3.95 -9.19
N VAL A 18 4.23 -2.69 -8.76
CA VAL A 18 5.28 -2.26 -7.83
C VAL A 18 5.08 -2.83 -6.44
N LEU A 19 3.87 -2.71 -5.89
CA LEU A 19 3.59 -3.09 -4.50
C LEU A 19 3.62 -4.61 -4.31
N SER A 20 3.17 -5.39 -5.30
CA SER A 20 3.27 -6.86 -5.23
C SER A 20 4.72 -7.35 -5.10
N LYS A 21 5.67 -6.65 -5.74
CA LYS A 21 7.12 -6.94 -5.64
C LYS A 21 7.76 -6.42 -4.33
N LEU A 22 7.07 -5.53 -3.62
CA LEU A 22 7.50 -5.01 -2.31
C LEU A 22 6.85 -5.77 -1.15
N LEU A 23 5.87 -6.64 -1.41
CA LEU A 23 5.14 -7.39 -0.40
C LEU A 23 6.11 -8.17 0.50
N PRO A 24 6.17 -7.89 1.81
CA PRO A 24 6.99 -8.64 2.73
C PRO A 24 6.52 -10.08 2.86
N ASN A 25 7.41 -10.96 3.33
CA ASN A 25 7.02 -12.31 3.72
C ASN A 25 5.89 -12.23 4.78
N PRO A 26 4.78 -12.98 4.66
CA PRO A 26 3.70 -12.97 5.65
C PRO A 26 4.12 -13.30 7.09
N LYS A 27 5.28 -13.94 7.27
CA LYS A 27 5.89 -14.26 8.58
C LYS A 27 6.88 -13.19 9.06
N SER A 28 7.00 -12.06 8.35
CA SER A 28 7.84 -10.93 8.77
C SER A 28 7.34 -10.36 10.10
N LYS A 29 8.20 -9.60 10.78
CA LYS A 29 7.81 -8.91 12.01
C LYS A 29 6.54 -8.06 11.79
N PRO A 30 5.63 -7.97 12.77
CA PRO A 30 4.40 -7.19 12.65
C PRO A 30 4.65 -5.72 12.23
N GLU A 31 5.74 -5.11 12.71
CA GLU A 31 6.16 -3.76 12.34
C GLU A 31 6.41 -3.60 10.83
N VAL A 32 7.01 -4.59 10.17
CA VAL A 32 7.32 -4.57 8.74
C VAL A 32 6.05 -4.69 7.91
N LEU A 33 5.14 -5.59 8.31
CA LEU A 33 3.84 -5.75 7.63
C LEU A 33 2.99 -4.49 7.80
N LYS A 34 2.96 -3.92 9.00
CA LYS A 34 2.26 -2.67 9.28
C LYS A 34 2.76 -1.52 8.42
N ASP A 35 4.08 -1.32 8.37
CA ASP A 35 4.70 -0.28 7.56
C ASP A 35 4.38 -0.46 6.07
N TYR A 36 4.49 -1.68 5.54
CA TYR A 36 4.12 -1.99 4.16
C TYR A 36 2.65 -1.63 3.86
N TYR A 37 1.71 -2.05 4.71
CA TYR A 37 0.28 -1.82 4.48
C TYR A 37 -0.07 -0.33 4.51
N LEU A 38 0.47 0.42 5.47
CA LEU A 38 0.20 1.86 5.58
C LEU A 38 0.84 2.65 4.44
N ARG A 39 2.05 2.31 4.01
CA ARG A 39 2.68 2.93 2.83
C ARG A 39 1.93 2.60 1.55
N SER A 40 1.52 1.35 1.37
CA SER A 40 0.71 0.92 0.22
C SER A 40 -0.61 1.70 0.15
N ALA A 41 -1.28 1.89 1.30
CA ALA A 41 -2.48 2.70 1.39
C ALA A 41 -2.27 4.13 0.89
N ALA A 42 -1.17 4.78 1.29
CA ALA A 42 -0.82 6.12 0.84
C ALA A 42 -0.57 6.20 -0.67
N ILE A 43 0.10 5.19 -1.26
CA ILE A 43 0.31 5.11 -2.70
C ILE A 43 -1.02 5.00 -3.45
N TYR A 44 -1.90 4.09 -3.04
CA TYR A 44 -3.21 3.95 -3.68
C TYR A 44 -4.07 5.20 -3.55
N ALA A 45 -4.04 5.89 -2.40
CA ALA A 45 -4.76 7.14 -2.21
C ALA A 45 -4.32 8.22 -3.21
N ARG A 46 -3.00 8.37 -3.41
CA ARG A 46 -2.46 9.31 -4.39
C ARG A 46 -2.77 8.92 -5.84
N VAL A 47 -2.75 7.62 -6.14
CA VAL A 47 -3.17 7.11 -7.46
C VAL A 47 -4.63 7.41 -7.72
N ALA A 48 -5.51 7.31 -6.72
CA ALA A 48 -6.92 7.66 -6.89
C ALA A 48 -7.13 9.11 -7.34
N GLU A 49 -6.26 10.03 -6.93
CA GLU A 49 -6.32 11.44 -7.36
C GLU A 49 -5.80 11.63 -8.80
N THR A 50 -4.87 10.78 -9.24
CA THR A 50 -4.17 10.90 -10.53
C THR A 50 -4.84 10.09 -11.65
N ASP A 51 -5.14 8.81 -11.39
CA ASP A 51 -5.81 7.87 -12.31
C ASP A 51 -7.32 7.90 -12.10
N ARG A 52 -7.95 8.96 -12.61
CA ARG A 52 -9.39 9.21 -12.41
C ARG A 52 -10.28 8.11 -13.00
N SER A 53 -9.81 7.39 -14.01
CA SER A 53 -10.53 6.25 -14.60
C SER A 53 -10.64 5.08 -13.62
N HIS A 54 -9.70 4.94 -12.69
CA HIS A 54 -9.70 3.90 -11.65
C HIS A 54 -9.88 4.47 -10.24
N HIS A 55 -10.40 5.69 -10.12
CA HIS A 55 -10.51 6.42 -8.86
C HIS A 55 -11.14 5.60 -7.72
N HIS A 56 -12.33 5.02 -7.96
CA HIS A 56 -13.04 4.25 -6.94
C HIS A 56 -12.30 2.97 -6.56
N GLU A 57 -11.65 2.31 -7.51
CA GLU A 57 -10.89 1.09 -7.25
C GLU A 57 -9.62 1.40 -6.46
N ALA A 58 -8.92 2.47 -6.80
CA ALA A 58 -7.77 2.95 -6.05
C ALA A 58 -8.16 3.37 -4.61
N ILE A 59 -9.30 4.04 -4.41
CA ILE A 59 -9.84 4.31 -3.06
C ILE A 59 -10.11 3.02 -2.29
N TYR A 60 -10.73 2.03 -2.93
CA TYR A 60 -10.99 0.74 -2.30
C TYR A 60 -9.69 0.10 -1.78
N TRP A 61 -8.65 0.05 -2.61
CA TRP A 61 -7.35 -0.48 -2.22
C TRP A 61 -6.69 0.34 -1.10
N ALA A 62 -6.75 1.67 -1.18
CA ALA A 62 -6.23 2.54 -0.14
C ALA A 62 -6.86 2.25 1.23
N ASN A 63 -8.18 2.14 1.28
CA ASN A 63 -8.91 1.86 2.51
C ASN A 63 -8.60 0.45 3.04
N ARG A 64 -8.66 -0.57 2.17
CA ARG A 64 -8.37 -1.95 2.55
C ARG A 64 -6.97 -2.12 3.15
N GLU A 65 -5.96 -1.53 2.52
CA GLU A 65 -4.58 -1.66 3.00
C GLU A 65 -4.37 -0.86 4.30
N ARG A 66 -5.02 0.30 4.44
CA ARG A 66 -5.02 1.07 5.69
C ARG A 66 -5.64 0.27 6.84
N GLU A 67 -6.82 -0.31 6.65
CA GLU A 67 -7.50 -1.15 7.64
C GLU A 67 -6.62 -2.31 8.11
N LYS A 68 -5.92 -2.99 7.19
CA LYS A 68 -4.97 -4.05 7.57
C LYS A 68 -3.81 -3.53 8.39
N GLY A 69 -3.21 -2.40 7.99
CA GLY A 69 -2.08 -1.80 8.70
C GLY A 69 -2.48 -1.35 10.11
N GLU A 70 -3.66 -0.73 10.24
CA GLU A 70 -4.22 -0.28 11.52
C GLU A 70 -4.60 -1.46 12.44
N ALA A 71 -5.08 -2.57 11.88
CA ALA A 71 -5.41 -3.78 12.63
C ALA A 71 -4.18 -4.47 13.27
N ILE A 72 -2.97 -4.23 12.75
CA ILE A 72 -1.74 -4.76 13.35
C ILE A 72 -1.41 -3.98 14.62
N LYS A 73 -1.70 -4.62 15.76
CA LYS A 73 -1.34 -4.15 17.09
C LYS A 73 0.12 -4.49 17.38
N LEU A 74 0.95 -3.47 17.51
CA LEU A 74 2.31 -3.64 18.02
C LEU A 74 2.20 -3.75 19.54
N ARG A 75 2.66 -4.87 20.12
CA ARG A 75 2.83 -4.95 21.58
C ARG A 75 3.89 -3.93 21.98
N LYS A 76 3.55 -3.03 22.89
CA LYS A 76 4.59 -2.25 23.60
C LYS A 76 5.40 -3.24 24.43
N SER A 77 6.71 -3.25 24.23
CA SER A 77 7.65 -3.97 25.10
C SER A 77 7.64 -3.37 26.49
#